data_AF-X1NYM9-F1
#
_entry.id   AF-X1NYM9-F1
#
_cell.length_a   1.000
_cell.length_b   1.000
_cell.length_c   1.000
_cell.angle_alpha   90.00
_cell.angle_beta   90.00
_cell.angle_gamma   90.00
#
_symmetry.space_group_name_H-M   'P 1'
#
loop_
_entity.id
_entity.type
_entity.pdbx_description
1 polymer ?
#
loop_
_entity_poly.entity_id
_entity_poly.type
_entity_poly.pdbx_seq_one_letter_code
_entity_poly.pdbx_strand_id
1 'polypeptide(L)'
;ANVYAIKAKELVRLEGIQDRTLFLKNVRYGVGNTRVNKSIKSTILNNDEHANFFLYHNGITIVCGSLSNPNDHLLTISNYAVVNGCQSMLTFYELRDKLSNYLFVLTKIINLNVSSPMVRDITYYANNQNSIGLADLRSNDSVQRSLNDCL
;
A
#
# COMPACT_ATOMS: atom_id res chain seq x y z
N ALA A 1 -14.32 7.78 -4.12
CA ALA A 1 -13.10 7.32 -3.41
C ALA A 1 -12.17 8.50 -3.30
N ASN A 2 -11.48 8.66 -2.17
CA ASN A 2 -10.57 9.78 -1.92
C ASN A 2 -9.15 9.25 -1.72
N VAL A 3 -8.14 10.04 -2.10
CA VAL A 3 -6.73 9.67 -1.96
C VAL A 3 -6.07 10.64 -1.00
N TYR A 4 -5.29 10.11 -0.06
CA TYR A 4 -4.63 10.87 0.99
C TYR A 4 -3.15 10.47 1.11
N ALA A 5 -2.30 11.43 1.46
CA ALA A 5 -0.97 11.14 1.95
C ALA A 5 -1.04 10.91 3.46
N ILE A 6 -0.90 9.66 3.89
CA ILE A 6 -1.01 9.29 5.31
C ILE A 6 0.35 8.85 5.82
N LYS A 7 0.77 9.36 6.99
CA LYS A 7 2.00 8.90 7.64
C LYS A 7 1.86 7.42 7.99
N ALA A 8 2.88 6.61 7.74
CA ALA A 8 2.83 5.19 8.11
C ALA A 8 2.62 4.99 9.62
N LYS A 9 3.06 5.93 10.46
CA LYS A 9 2.77 5.93 11.91
C LYS A 9 1.29 5.97 12.24
N GLU A 10 0.47 6.64 11.43
CA GLU A 10 -0.98 6.68 11.63
C GLU A 10 -1.63 5.39 11.13
N LEU A 11 -1.10 4.82 10.04
CA LEU A 11 -1.59 3.54 9.52
C LEU A 11 -1.38 2.38 10.49
N VAL A 12 -0.25 2.32 11.20
CA VAL A 12 0.01 1.25 12.19
C VAL A 12 -0.85 1.37 13.45
N ARG A 13 -1.60 2.47 13.63
CA ARG A 13 -2.57 2.64 14.72
C ARG A 13 -3.95 2.05 14.39
N LEU A 14 -4.19 1.66 13.14
CA LEU A 14 -5.44 0.99 12.78
C LEU A 14 -5.56 -0.32 13.57
N GLU A 15 -6.76 -0.55 14.09
CA GLU A 15 -7.08 -1.76 14.83
C GLU A 15 -7.11 -2.97 13.90
N GLY A 16 -6.90 -4.16 14.46
CA GLY A 16 -6.96 -5.40 13.70
C GLY A 16 -5.70 -5.74 12.89
N ILE A 17 -4.61 -4.97 13.01
CA ILE A 17 -3.32 -5.34 12.38
C ILE A 17 -2.68 -6.52 13.11
N GLN A 18 -2.69 -6.49 14.45
CA GLN A 18 -2.02 -7.47 15.31
C GLN A 18 -2.64 -8.86 15.18
N ASP A 19 -3.97 -8.95 15.28
CA ASP A 19 -4.74 -10.18 15.10
C ASP A 19 -5.09 -10.47 13.63
N ARG A 20 -4.69 -9.56 12.74
CA ARG A 20 -4.86 -9.59 11.29
C ARG A 20 -6.31 -9.52 10.80
N THR A 21 -7.28 -9.23 11.67
CA THR A 21 -8.69 -9.04 11.31
C THR A 21 -8.88 -7.95 10.26
N LEU A 22 -8.00 -6.95 10.24
CA LEU A 22 -7.97 -5.86 9.24
C LEU A 22 -7.80 -6.36 7.79
N PHE A 23 -7.18 -7.53 7.61
CA PHE A 23 -6.80 -8.07 6.31
C PHE A 23 -7.66 -9.24 5.85
N LEU A 24 -8.73 -9.60 6.57
CA LEU A 24 -9.56 -10.77 6.22
C LEU A 24 -10.19 -10.68 4.82
N LYS A 25 -10.37 -9.46 4.30
CA LYS A 25 -10.91 -9.22 2.96
C LYS A 25 -9.82 -9.07 1.89
N ASN A 26 -8.55 -9.27 2.25
CA ASN A 26 -7.42 -9.14 1.34
C ASN A 26 -7.10 -10.49 0.66
N VAL A 27 -7.03 -10.55 -0.67
CA VAL A 27 -6.68 -11.80 -1.38
C VAL A 27 -5.22 -12.22 -1.22
N ARG A 28 -4.32 -11.33 -0.77
CA ARG A 28 -2.93 -11.67 -0.42
C ARG A 28 -2.78 -12.04 1.05
N TYR A 29 -3.87 -12.17 1.80
CA TYR A 29 -3.85 -12.70 3.14
C TYR A 29 -3.30 -14.14 3.11
N GLY A 30 -2.18 -14.38 3.80
CA GLY A 30 -1.51 -15.69 3.84
C GLY A 30 -0.32 -15.85 2.87
N VAL A 31 -0.06 -14.89 1.98
CA VAL A 31 1.19 -14.90 1.19
C VAL A 31 2.34 -14.55 2.13
N GLY A 32 3.28 -15.49 2.30
CA GLY A 32 4.42 -15.40 3.21
C GLY A 32 5.42 -14.29 2.88
N ASN A 33 6.61 -14.36 3.46
CA ASN A 33 7.65 -13.34 3.32
C ASN A 33 8.17 -13.30 1.86
N THR A 34 7.79 -12.28 1.10
CA THR A 34 8.16 -12.14 -0.32
C THR A 34 9.32 -11.17 -0.53
N ARG A 35 9.83 -11.10 -1.77
CA ARG A 35 10.77 -10.04 -2.18
C ARG A 35 10.23 -8.62 -1.91
N VAL A 36 8.92 -8.42 -1.98
CA VAL A 36 8.27 -7.15 -1.66
C VAL A 36 8.49 -6.77 -0.19
N ASN A 37 8.29 -7.70 0.75
CA ASN A 37 8.55 -7.46 2.17
C ASN A 37 10.01 -7.09 2.43
N LYS A 38 10.96 -7.81 1.81
CA LYS A 38 12.40 -7.52 1.95
C LYS A 38 12.73 -6.12 1.43
N SER A 39 12.18 -5.75 0.27
CA SER A 39 12.38 -4.42 -0.31
C SER A 39 11.85 -3.34 0.61
N ILE A 40 10.60 -3.46 1.06
CA ILE A 40 9.96 -2.49 1.95
C ILE A 40 10.75 -2.36 3.27
N LYS A 41 11.18 -3.49 3.85
CA LYS A 41 12.00 -3.51 5.06
C LYS A 41 13.33 -2.78 4.86
N SER A 42 14.03 -3.03 3.75
CA SER A 42 15.27 -2.32 3.41
C SER A 42 15.05 -0.81 3.34
N THR A 43 13.94 -0.38 2.74
CA THR A 43 13.60 1.03 2.62
C THR A 43 13.28 1.67 3.97
N ILE A 44 12.51 1.00 4.84
CA ILE A 44 12.17 1.50 6.19
C ILE A 44 13.40 1.55 7.10
N LEU A 45 14.39 0.69 6.88
CA LEU A 45 15.64 0.73 7.65
C LEU A 45 16.58 1.84 7.20
N ASN A 46 16.35 2.43 6.02
CA ASN A 46 17.09 3.57 5.51
C ASN A 46 16.28 4.87 5.71
N ASN A 47 16.62 5.64 6.74
CA ASN A 47 15.89 6.87 7.07
C ASN A 47 15.87 7.91 5.95
N ASP A 48 16.93 7.98 5.12
CA ASP A 48 17.02 8.95 4.02
C ASP A 48 15.97 8.66 2.92
N GLU A 49 15.54 7.40 2.81
CA GLU A 49 14.52 6.98 1.85
C GLU A 49 13.09 7.32 2.29
N HIS A 50 12.87 7.66 3.56
CA HIS A 50 11.51 7.87 4.08
C HIS A 50 10.79 9.02 3.38
N ALA A 51 11.51 10.10 3.08
CA ALA A 51 10.95 11.25 2.35
C ALA A 51 10.55 10.88 0.91
N ASN A 52 11.24 9.92 0.30
CA ASN A 52 10.97 9.46 -1.06
C ASN A 52 9.95 8.32 -1.10
N PHE A 53 9.60 7.72 0.05
CA PHE A 53 8.73 6.54 0.13
C PHE A 53 7.40 6.72 -0.62
N PHE A 54 6.82 7.90 -0.50
CA PHE A 54 5.57 8.25 -1.15
C PHE A 54 5.65 8.19 -2.69
N LEU A 55 6.84 8.42 -3.26
CA LEU A 55 7.05 8.54 -4.71
C LEU A 55 7.10 7.18 -5.43
N TYR A 56 7.63 6.14 -4.79
CA TYR A 56 7.82 4.83 -5.42
C TYR A 56 6.93 3.72 -4.85
N HIS A 57 6.22 3.96 -3.74
CA HIS A 57 5.32 2.95 -3.18
C HIS A 57 3.98 2.94 -3.92
N ASN A 58 3.47 1.75 -4.25
CA ASN A 58 2.22 1.56 -4.99
C ASN A 58 0.94 1.96 -4.21
N GLY A 59 1.09 2.32 -2.94
CA GLY A 59 0.01 2.74 -2.08
C GLY A 59 -0.69 1.62 -1.34
N ILE A 60 -1.73 2.02 -0.61
CA ILE A 60 -2.61 1.17 0.20
C ILE A 60 -4.05 1.51 -0.15
N THR A 61 -4.91 0.49 -0.26
CA THR A 61 -6.35 0.70 -0.46
C THR A 61 -7.12 0.19 0.74
N ILE A 62 -7.90 1.08 1.34
CA ILE A 62 -8.77 0.83 2.48
C ILE A 62 -10.21 1.03 2.03
N VAL A 63 -11.06 0.06 2.34
CA VAL A 63 -12.51 0.19 2.26
C VAL A 63 -13.03 0.49 3.65
N CYS A 64 -13.95 1.44 3.79
CA CYS A 64 -14.57 1.78 5.06
C CYS A 64 -16.08 2.00 4.91
N GLY A 65 -16.86 1.65 5.95
CA GLY A 65 -18.31 1.87 6.00
C GLY A 65 -18.69 3.30 6.35
N SER A 66 -17.81 4.04 7.01
CA SER A 66 -17.96 5.48 7.25
C SER A 66 -16.62 6.20 7.06
N LEU A 67 -16.70 7.38 6.48
CA LEU A 67 -15.59 8.30 6.24
C LEU A 67 -16.03 9.70 6.66
N SER A 68 -15.35 10.28 7.63
CA SER A 68 -15.55 11.65 8.07
C SER A 68 -14.23 12.41 7.99
N ASN A 69 -14.29 13.60 7.42
CA ASN A 69 -13.14 14.51 7.31
C ASN A 69 -13.53 15.87 7.91
N PRO A 70 -13.63 15.98 9.24
CA PRO A 70 -14.11 17.20 9.91
C PRO A 70 -13.23 18.43 9.62
N ASN A 71 -11.95 18.24 9.28
CA ASN A 71 -11.06 19.31 8.81
C ASN A 71 -9.90 18.70 7.99
N ASP A 72 -9.05 19.54 7.43
CA ASP A 72 -7.93 19.12 6.55
C ASP A 72 -6.83 18.30 7.25
N HIS A 73 -6.89 18.16 8.58
CA HIS A 73 -5.88 17.46 9.38
C HIS A 73 -6.40 16.22 10.10
N LEU A 74 -7.71 15.97 10.08
CA LEU A 74 -8.32 14.85 10.81
C LEU A 74 -9.22 14.05 9.88
N LEU A 75 -8.83 12.79 9.69
CA LEU A 75 -9.56 11.80 8.92
C LEU A 75 -10.00 10.67 9.83
N THR A 76 -11.31 10.46 9.93
CA THR A 76 -11.90 9.40 10.75
C THR A 76 -12.57 8.38 9.86
N ILE A 77 -12.21 7.10 10.02
CA ILE A 77 -12.84 5.97 9.34
C ILE A 77 -13.36 4.96 10.35
N SER A 78 -14.47 4.31 10.05
CA SER A 78 -15.00 3.21 10.85
C SER A 78 -15.50 2.07 9.97
N ASN A 79 -15.57 0.86 10.57
CA ASN A 79 -15.86 -0.39 9.88
C ASN A 79 -15.02 -0.53 8.62
N TYR A 80 -13.72 -0.81 8.75
CA TYR A 80 -12.76 -0.73 7.66
C TYR A 80 -12.02 -2.05 7.42
N ALA A 81 -11.53 -2.23 6.19
CA ALA A 81 -10.75 -3.38 5.76
C ALA A 81 -9.68 -2.95 4.74
N VAL A 82 -8.47 -3.51 4.85
CA VAL A 82 -7.38 -3.27 3.90
C VAL A 82 -7.48 -4.29 2.75
N VAL A 83 -7.79 -3.82 1.54
CA VAL A 83 -7.98 -4.66 0.35
C VAL A 83 -6.75 -4.71 -0.56
N ASN A 84 -5.81 -3.79 -0.38
CA ASN A 84 -4.49 -3.80 -1.02
C ASN A 84 -3.45 -3.20 -0.07
N GLY A 85 -2.24 -3.77 -0.03
CA GLY A 85 -1.14 -3.26 0.80
C GLY A 85 -0.89 -4.03 2.11
N CYS A 86 -1.46 -5.23 2.28
CA CYS A 86 -1.29 -6.07 3.47
C CYS A 86 0.19 -6.29 3.85
N GLN A 87 1.05 -6.63 2.89
CA GLN A 87 2.49 -6.84 3.13
C GLN A 87 3.19 -5.57 3.64
N SER A 88 2.86 -4.41 3.07
CA SER A 88 3.38 -3.11 3.52
C SER A 88 2.95 -2.81 4.94
N MET A 89 1.64 -2.93 5.24
CA MET A 89 1.07 -2.69 6.56
C MET A 89 1.69 -3.57 7.65
N LEU A 90 1.86 -4.87 7.37
CA LEU A 90 2.52 -5.79 8.31
C LEU A 90 3.99 -5.42 8.53
N THR A 91 4.71 -5.01 7.48
CA THR A 91 6.12 -4.59 7.59
C THR A 91 6.24 -3.27 8.36
N PHE A 92 5.32 -2.32 8.16
CA PHE A 92 5.25 -1.08 8.95
C PHE A 92 5.00 -1.38 10.41
N TYR A 93 4.10 -2.32 10.72
CA TYR A 93 3.78 -2.69 12.08
C TYR A 93 4.93 -3.42 12.79
N GLU A 94 5.63 -4.33 12.08
CA GLU A 94 6.85 -5.00 12.55
C GLU A 94 7.94 -3.96 12.91
N LEU A 95 8.12 -2.94 12.07
CA LEU A 95 9.17 -1.93 12.19
C LEU A 95 8.64 -0.58 12.71
N ARG A 96 7.55 -0.57 13.47
CA ARG A 96 6.86 0.65 13.90
C ARG A 96 7.75 1.65 14.64
N ASP A 97 8.76 1.14 15.36
CA ASP A 97 9.74 1.94 16.11
C ASP A 97 10.78 2.62 15.21
N LYS A 98 10.86 2.23 13.93
CA LYS A 98 11.77 2.80 12.92
C LYS A 98 11.08 3.80 12.00
N LEU A 99 9.74 3.86 11.98
CA LEU A 99 9.01 4.79 11.13
C LEU A 99 9.33 6.24 11.56
N SER A 100 9.69 7.10 10.60
CA SER A 100 9.87 8.54 10.87
C SER A 100 8.56 9.31 10.60
N ASN A 101 8.53 10.59 10.94
CA ASN A 101 7.37 11.45 10.64
C ASN A 101 7.31 11.88 9.16
N TYR A 102 8.33 11.51 8.37
CA TYR A 102 8.47 11.85 6.94
C TYR A 102 8.07 10.69 6.02
N LEU A 103 7.79 9.50 6.56
CA LEU A 103 7.35 8.36 5.77
C LEU A 103 5.84 8.44 5.51
N PHE A 104 5.49 8.98 4.34
CA PHE A 104 4.12 9.07 3.85
C PHE A 104 3.80 7.95 2.86
N VAL A 105 2.56 7.50 2.85
CA VAL A 105 2.05 6.45 1.97
C VAL A 105 0.79 6.93 1.27
N LEU A 106 0.74 6.74 -0.06
CA LEU A 106 -0.45 7.02 -0.86
C LEU A 106 -1.56 6.06 -0.44
N THR A 107 -2.62 6.60 0.16
CA THR A 107 -3.70 5.80 0.72
C THR A 107 -5.02 6.16 0.06
N LYS A 108 -5.57 5.21 -0.69
CA LYS A 108 -6.90 5.31 -1.30
C LYS A 108 -7.94 4.80 -0.30
N ILE A 109 -8.87 5.65 0.08
CA ILE A 109 -9.99 5.29 0.96
C ILE A 109 -11.28 5.31 0.17
N ILE A 110 -12.00 4.18 0.21
CA ILE A 110 -13.25 3.98 -0.50
C ILE A 110 -14.35 3.84 0.54
N ASN A 111 -15.24 4.83 0.58
CA ASN A 111 -16.42 4.79 1.43
C ASN A 111 -17.50 3.93 0.75
N LEU A 112 -17.64 2.69 1.20
CA LEU A 112 -18.70 1.78 0.80
C LEU A 112 -19.01 0.78 1.91
N ASN A 113 -20.19 0.18 1.87
CA ASN A 113 -20.50 -0.94 2.78
C ASN A 113 -19.45 -2.05 2.60
N VAL A 114 -18.73 -2.37 3.69
CA VAL A 114 -17.64 -3.36 3.70
C VAL A 114 -18.11 -4.78 3.39
N SER A 115 -19.40 -5.05 3.57
CA SER A 115 -20.04 -6.33 3.20
C SER A 115 -20.57 -6.33 1.75
N SER A 116 -20.42 -5.24 1.01
CA SER A 116 -20.83 -5.18 -0.40
C SER A 116 -20.05 -6.19 -1.25
N PRO A 117 -20.70 -6.88 -2.20
CA PRO A 117 -20.02 -7.71 -3.20
C PRO A 117 -18.93 -6.95 -3.97
N MET A 118 -19.10 -5.64 -4.14
CA MET A 118 -18.12 -4.76 -4.80
C MET A 118 -16.74 -4.77 -4.12
N VAL A 119 -16.66 -5.06 -2.81
CA VAL A 119 -15.38 -5.18 -2.09
C VAL A 119 -14.55 -6.32 -2.66
N ARG A 120 -15.18 -7.42 -3.06
CA ARG A 120 -14.50 -8.55 -3.68
C ARG A 120 -13.89 -8.15 -5.03
N ASP A 121 -14.65 -7.42 -5.84
CA ASP A 121 -14.19 -6.97 -7.16
C ASP A 121 -13.05 -5.96 -7.02
N ILE A 122 -13.19 -4.98 -6.12
CA ILE A 122 -12.13 -4.03 -5.78
C ILE A 122 -10.86 -4.78 -5.38
N THR A 123 -10.99 -5.77 -4.49
CA THR A 123 -9.85 -6.56 -4.03
C THR A 123 -9.22 -7.34 -5.18
N TYR A 124 -10.02 -8.00 -6.01
CA TYR A 124 -9.54 -8.76 -7.16
C TYR A 124 -8.74 -7.87 -8.13
N TYR A 125 -9.34 -6.75 -8.59
CA TYR A 125 -8.69 -5.87 -9.55
C TYR A 125 -7.49 -5.13 -8.97
N ALA A 126 -7.52 -4.73 -7.70
CA ALA A 126 -6.37 -4.08 -7.05
C ALA A 126 -5.17 -5.02 -6.87
N ASN A 127 -5.36 -6.34 -6.89
CA ASN A 127 -4.27 -7.30 -6.70
C ASN A 127 -3.81 -7.97 -8.01
N ASN A 128 -4.61 -7.89 -9.08
CA ASN A 128 -4.33 -8.44 -10.41
C ASN A 128 -3.71 -7.45 -11.39
N GLN A 129 -3.33 -6.25 -10.94
CA GLN A 129 -2.42 -5.42 -11.73
C GLN A 129 -1.04 -6.09 -11.75
N ASN A 130 -0.62 -6.53 -12.94
CA ASN A 130 0.63 -7.26 -13.15
C ASN A 130 1.82 -6.48 -12.59
N SER A 131 2.69 -7.15 -11.83
CA SER A 131 3.99 -6.60 -11.48
C SER A 131 4.83 -6.50 -12.74
N ILE A 132 5.35 -5.31 -13.06
CA ILE A 132 6.37 -5.14 -14.11
C ILE A 132 7.61 -5.93 -13.68
N GLY A 133 8.06 -6.87 -14.51
CA GLY A 133 9.25 -7.65 -14.24
C GLY A 133 10.52 -6.79 -14.34
N LEU A 134 11.60 -7.21 -13.67
CA LEU A 134 12.91 -6.59 -13.91
C LEU A 134 13.35 -6.68 -15.38
N ALA A 135 12.93 -7.73 -16.09
CA ALA A 135 13.17 -7.88 -17.52
C ALA A 135 12.46 -6.79 -18.33
N ASP A 136 11.20 -6.48 -18.00
CA ASP A 136 10.40 -5.43 -18.64
C ASP A 136 10.91 -4.02 -18.33
N LEU A 137 11.56 -3.82 -17.18
CA LEU A 137 12.24 -2.58 -16.85
C LEU A 137 13.52 -2.40 -17.67
N ARG A 138 14.28 -3.49 -17.88
CA ARG A 138 15.53 -3.47 -18.66
C ARG A 138 15.28 -3.31 -20.16
N SER A 139 14.18 -3.84 -20.69
CA SER A 139 13.80 -3.64 -22.10
C SER A 139 13.48 -2.20 -22.45
N ASN A 140 13.11 -1.39 -21.47
CA ASN A 140 12.89 0.05 -21.61
C ASN A 140 14.13 0.91 -21.34
N ASP A 141 15.26 0.30 -20.97
CA ASP A 141 16.53 1.00 -20.77
C ASP A 141 17.02 1.56 -22.11
N SER A 142 17.57 2.77 -22.08
CA SER A 142 17.94 3.59 -23.24
C SER A 142 18.79 2.85 -24.29
N VAL A 143 19.62 1.91 -23.85
CA VAL A 143 20.48 1.07 -24.69
C VAL A 143 19.69 0.16 -25.64
N GLN A 144 18.50 -0.31 -25.22
CA GLN A 144 17.72 -1.26 -26.01
C GLN A 144 16.77 -0.57 -27.02
N ARG A 145 16.43 0.71 -26.82
CA ARG A 145 15.68 1.51 -27.81
C ARG A 145 16.55 1.87 -29.02
N SER A 146 17.83 2.20 -28.81
CA SER A 146 18.75 2.53 -29.91
C SER A 146 18.99 1.37 -30.89
N LEU A 147 18.79 0.13 -30.46
CA LEU A 147 18.92 -1.06 -31.33
C LEU A 147 17.67 -1.34 -32.17
N ASN A 148 16.50 -0.81 -31.78
CA ASN A 148 15.25 -0.98 -32.53
C ASN A 148 15.03 0.10 -33.58
N ASP A 149 15.64 1.28 -33.42
CA ASP A 149 15.56 2.39 -34.40
C ASP A 149 16.59 2.26 -35.55
N CYS A 150 17.39 1.19 -35.58
CA CYS A 150 18.41 0.91 -36.61
C CYS A 150 18.12 -0.31 -37.50
N LEU A 151 16.88 -0.84 -37.46
CA LEU A 151 16.38 -1.88 -38.38
C LEU A 151 15.20 -1.32 -39.19
#